data_AF-A0A661KN59-F1
#
_entry.id   AF-A0A661KN59-F1
#
_cell.length_a   1.000
_cell.length_b   1.000
_cell.length_c   1.000
_cell.angle_alpha   90.00
_cell.angle_beta   90.00
_cell.angle_gamma   90.00
#
_symmetry.space_group_name_H-M   'P 1'
#
loop_
_entity.id
_entity.type
_entity.pdbx_description
1 polymer ?
#
loop_
_entity_poly.entity_id
_entity_poly.type
_entity_poly.pdbx_seq_one_letter_code
_entity_poly.pdbx_strand_id
1 'polypeptide(L)'
;MWDEKEGHFWTGTLEDGVTINKSNIPLDIQAWAIMAFGEKYKRAIEWVKNNCYVETDGFKGFDFNNDKDGIWFEGTAHMVIAYEIIGEETKADTYLKELEKAQKEAQNANGKGLVAGPHDGLTTGFDWVYNARLHIGATAWFIFAELGYNPFWNIETSEPIPSYEVQPIEFTYTYDEHSNRKNRYYQPDYKSA
;
A
#
# COMPACT_ATOMS: atom_id res chain seq x y z
N MET A 1 -10.17 -3.01 -10.65
CA MET A 1 -9.07 -3.64 -9.90
C MET A 1 -9.53 -4.35 -8.65
N TRP A 2 -10.60 -3.90 -7.98
CA TRP A 2 -11.24 -4.64 -6.89
C TRP A 2 -11.83 -5.98 -7.36
N ASP A 3 -11.55 -7.05 -6.63
CA ASP A 3 -12.21 -8.36 -6.74
C ASP A 3 -13.28 -8.49 -5.67
N GLU A 4 -14.55 -8.37 -6.06
CA GLU A 4 -15.66 -8.43 -5.11
C GLU A 4 -15.80 -9.81 -4.44
N LYS A 5 -15.42 -10.88 -5.15
CA LYS A 5 -15.58 -12.26 -4.68
C LYS A 5 -14.53 -12.62 -3.65
N GLU A 6 -13.26 -12.32 -3.95
CA GLU A 6 -12.13 -12.69 -3.09
C GLU A 6 -11.78 -11.58 -2.08
N GLY A 7 -12.30 -10.36 -2.26
CA GLY A 7 -12.17 -9.28 -1.30
C GLY A 7 -10.80 -8.62 -1.25
N HIS A 8 -10.09 -8.55 -2.38
CA HIS A 8 -8.80 -7.85 -2.50
C HIS A 8 -8.70 -7.09 -3.82
N PHE A 9 -7.69 -6.22 -3.94
CA PHE A 9 -7.32 -5.59 -5.20
C PHE A 9 -6.34 -6.46 -5.99
N TRP A 10 -6.49 -6.47 -7.30
CA TRP A 10 -5.45 -6.92 -8.23
C TRP A 10 -4.37 -5.84 -8.37
N THR A 11 -3.12 -6.25 -8.62
CA THR A 11 -1.90 -5.42 -8.61
C THR A 11 -1.93 -4.26 -9.58
N GLY A 12 -2.50 -4.47 -10.77
CA GLY A 12 -2.43 -3.49 -11.85
C GLY A 12 -2.89 -4.09 -13.17
N THR A 13 -2.48 -3.47 -14.27
CA THR A 13 -2.62 -4.06 -15.61
C THR A 13 -1.30 -4.64 -16.07
N LEU A 14 -1.33 -5.49 -17.10
CA LEU A 14 -0.14 -5.89 -17.84
C LEU A 14 0.39 -4.69 -18.66
N GLU A 15 1.48 -4.90 -19.40
CA GLU A 15 2.10 -3.86 -20.25
C GLU A 15 1.16 -3.26 -21.30
N ASP A 16 0.08 -3.97 -21.66
CA ASP A 16 -0.95 -3.48 -22.57
C ASP A 16 -1.85 -2.37 -21.96
N GLY A 17 -1.74 -2.13 -20.65
CA GLY A 17 -2.52 -1.13 -19.92
C GLY A 17 -4.01 -1.47 -19.77
N VAL A 18 -4.43 -2.67 -20.16
CA VAL A 18 -5.85 -3.08 -20.24
C VAL A 18 -6.11 -4.39 -19.51
N THR A 19 -5.27 -5.40 -19.73
CA THR A 19 -5.46 -6.72 -19.14
C THR A 19 -5.09 -6.68 -17.66
N ILE A 20 -6.01 -7.09 -16.78
CA ILE A 20 -5.75 -7.17 -15.32
C ILE A 20 -4.60 -8.14 -15.06
N ASN A 21 -3.58 -7.66 -14.35
CA ASN A 21 -2.52 -8.50 -13.82
C ASN A 21 -3.05 -9.27 -12.59
N LYS A 22 -3.23 -10.58 -12.76
CA LYS A 22 -3.62 -11.50 -11.70
C LYS A 22 -2.45 -12.31 -11.13
N SER A 23 -1.24 -12.08 -11.64
CA SER A 23 -0.02 -12.69 -11.13
C SER A 23 0.57 -11.80 -10.06
N ASN A 24 1.03 -12.42 -8.95
CA ASN A 24 1.65 -11.79 -7.79
C ASN A 24 0.83 -10.63 -7.20
N ILE A 25 0.33 -10.78 -5.98
CA ILE A 25 -0.54 -9.77 -5.35
C ILE A 25 0.23 -9.14 -4.19
N PRO A 26 0.83 -7.95 -4.38
CA PRO A 26 1.51 -7.25 -3.30
C PRO A 26 0.53 -6.82 -2.21
N LEU A 27 1.07 -6.70 -1.00
CA LEU A 27 0.35 -6.22 0.16
C LEU A 27 -0.01 -4.73 0.08
N ASP A 28 0.88 -3.91 -0.48
CA ASP A 28 0.81 -2.45 -0.44
C ASP A 28 -0.53 -1.91 -0.99
N ILE A 29 -0.98 -2.39 -2.14
CA ILE A 29 -2.23 -1.97 -2.78
C ILE A 29 -3.45 -2.24 -1.90
N GLN A 30 -3.38 -3.25 -1.02
CA GLN A 30 -4.45 -3.58 -0.10
C GLN A 30 -4.51 -2.57 1.07
N ALA A 31 -3.36 -2.27 1.67
CA ALA A 31 -3.26 -1.31 2.77
C ALA A 31 -3.50 0.12 2.28
N TRP A 32 -2.96 0.49 1.12
CA TRP A 32 -3.19 1.80 0.52
C TRP A 32 -4.64 2.02 0.13
N ALA A 33 -5.40 0.98 -0.23
CA ALA A 33 -6.83 1.12 -0.46
C ALA A 33 -7.58 1.59 0.80
N ILE A 34 -7.16 1.15 1.99
CA ILE A 34 -7.70 1.67 3.25
C ILE A 34 -7.30 3.12 3.47
N MET A 35 -6.03 3.46 3.24
CA MET A 35 -5.57 4.83 3.43
C MET A 35 -6.23 5.81 2.45
N ALA A 36 -6.53 5.36 1.23
CA ALA A 36 -7.17 6.17 0.20
C ALA A 36 -8.69 6.24 0.34
N PHE A 37 -9.37 5.15 0.71
CA PHE A 37 -10.83 5.03 0.61
C PHE A 37 -11.53 4.61 1.90
N GLY A 38 -10.79 4.38 2.97
CA GLY A 38 -11.29 3.97 4.28
C GLY A 38 -11.91 2.58 4.30
N GLU A 39 -12.82 2.39 5.25
CA GLU A 39 -13.37 1.06 5.60
C GLU A 39 -14.13 0.35 4.48
N LYS A 40 -14.49 1.05 3.40
CA LYS A 40 -15.19 0.47 2.24
C LYS A 40 -14.50 -0.80 1.74
N TYR A 41 -13.17 -0.84 1.81
CA TYR A 41 -12.37 -1.97 1.35
C TYR A 41 -11.70 -2.77 2.47
N LYS A 42 -12.23 -2.73 3.71
CA LYS A 42 -11.66 -3.45 4.85
C LYS A 42 -11.43 -4.95 4.64
N ARG A 43 -12.18 -5.59 3.73
CA ARG A 43 -11.95 -6.99 3.32
C ARG A 43 -10.55 -7.22 2.74
N ALA A 44 -9.94 -6.19 2.15
CA ALA A 44 -8.55 -6.24 1.67
C ALA A 44 -7.57 -6.54 2.81
N ILE A 45 -7.80 -5.98 4.00
CA ILE A 45 -6.97 -6.19 5.19
C ILE A 45 -7.16 -7.61 5.75
N GLU A 46 -8.38 -8.15 5.69
CA GLU A 46 -8.63 -9.56 6.02
C GLU A 46 -7.90 -10.50 5.04
N TRP A 47 -7.90 -10.16 3.74
CA TRP A 47 -7.16 -10.90 2.74
C TRP A 47 -5.65 -10.88 3.03
N VAL A 48 -5.06 -9.71 3.31
CA VAL A 48 -3.63 -9.61 3.68
C VAL A 48 -3.31 -10.45 4.90
N LYS A 49 -4.14 -10.39 5.94
CA LYS A 49 -3.96 -11.20 7.15
C LYS A 49 -3.92 -12.69 6.85
N ASN A 50 -4.78 -13.19 5.96
CA ASN A 50 -4.84 -14.62 5.65
C ASN A 50 -3.70 -15.06 4.71
N ASN A 51 -3.29 -14.17 3.80
CA ASN A 51 -2.42 -14.54 2.68
C ASN A 51 -0.97 -14.08 2.82
N CYS A 52 -0.69 -13.02 3.58
CA CYS A 52 0.65 -12.41 3.69
C CYS A 52 1.23 -12.47 5.11
N TYR A 53 0.42 -12.80 6.13
CA TYR A 53 0.94 -12.91 7.50
C TYR A 53 1.99 -14.02 7.63
N VAL A 54 3.07 -13.70 8.32
CA VAL A 54 4.18 -14.63 8.61
C VAL A 54 4.82 -14.31 9.97
N GLU A 55 5.29 -15.35 10.66
CA GLU A 55 6.15 -15.26 11.83
C GLU A 55 7.47 -15.96 11.51
N THR A 56 8.54 -15.20 11.34
CA THR A 56 9.88 -15.71 10.99
C THR A 56 10.96 -14.82 11.58
N ASP A 57 12.18 -15.35 11.69
CA ASP A 57 13.37 -14.62 12.13
C ASP A 57 13.21 -13.93 13.51
N GLY A 58 12.27 -14.43 14.32
CA GLY A 58 11.95 -13.89 15.63
C GLY A 58 11.00 -12.67 15.63
N PHE A 59 10.37 -12.35 14.49
CA PHE A 59 9.44 -11.25 14.34
C PHE A 59 8.06 -11.72 13.88
N LYS A 60 7.06 -10.85 14.03
CA LYS A 60 5.72 -11.02 13.45
C LYS A 60 5.40 -9.88 12.53
N GLY A 61 4.86 -10.18 11.36
CA GLY A 61 4.52 -9.14 10.40
C GLY A 61 3.90 -9.72 9.14
N PHE A 62 4.12 -9.01 8.04
CA PHE A 62 3.55 -9.37 6.76
C PHE A 62 4.61 -9.37 5.68
N ASP A 63 4.49 -10.34 4.79
CA ASP A 63 5.30 -10.44 3.59
C ASP A 63 4.85 -9.41 2.53
N PHE A 64 5.73 -9.13 1.59
CA PHE A 64 5.47 -8.37 0.38
C PHE A 64 4.29 -8.94 -0.41
N ASN A 65 4.20 -10.28 -0.53
CA ASN A 65 3.13 -10.96 -1.27
C ASN A 65 2.58 -12.17 -0.46
N ASN A 66 2.10 -13.21 -1.15
CA ASN A 66 1.50 -14.39 -0.52
C ASN A 66 2.40 -15.65 -0.49
N ASP A 67 3.69 -15.56 -0.81
CA ASP A 67 4.62 -16.70 -0.74
C ASP A 67 5.20 -16.95 0.67
N LYS A 68 5.16 -15.94 1.55
CA LYS A 68 5.45 -16.04 2.99
C LYS A 68 6.90 -16.45 3.28
N ASP A 69 7.84 -15.98 2.45
CA ASP A 69 9.26 -16.24 2.60
C ASP A 69 9.98 -15.27 3.56
N GLY A 70 9.35 -14.14 3.92
CA GLY A 70 9.97 -13.17 4.82
C GLY A 70 9.04 -12.05 5.29
N ILE A 71 9.46 -11.28 6.31
CA ILE A 71 8.72 -10.09 6.74
C ILE A 71 9.23 -8.87 5.97
N TRP A 72 8.33 -8.21 5.25
CA TRP A 72 8.58 -6.92 4.65
C TRP A 72 8.19 -5.82 5.65
N PHE A 73 9.18 -5.20 6.29
CA PHE A 73 8.93 -4.24 7.38
C PHE A 73 8.19 -2.98 6.90
N GLU A 74 8.37 -2.58 5.63
CA GLU A 74 7.62 -1.47 5.05
C GLU A 74 6.13 -1.80 4.88
N GLY A 75 5.79 -2.97 4.35
CA GLY A 75 4.40 -3.43 4.26
C GLY A 75 3.76 -3.66 5.63
N THR A 76 4.55 -4.11 6.61
CA THR A 76 4.09 -4.23 7.99
C THR A 76 3.73 -2.85 8.57
N ALA A 77 4.50 -1.80 8.28
CA ALA A 77 4.15 -0.43 8.65
C ALA A 77 2.90 0.09 7.91
N HIS A 78 2.69 -0.29 6.64
CA HIS A 78 1.42 0.01 5.95
C HIS A 78 0.23 -0.61 6.67
N MET A 79 0.37 -1.85 7.16
CA MET A 79 -0.67 -2.54 7.90
C MET A 79 -0.98 -1.90 9.24
N VAL A 80 0.01 -1.33 9.95
CA VAL A 80 -0.23 -0.58 11.18
C VAL A 80 -1.16 0.61 10.89
N ILE A 81 -0.80 1.45 9.93
CA ILE A 81 -1.61 2.62 9.52
C ILE A 81 -3.01 2.18 9.08
N ALA A 82 -3.12 1.10 8.30
CA ALA A 82 -4.41 0.58 7.87
C ALA A 82 -5.25 0.08 9.05
N TYR A 83 -4.64 -0.58 10.04
CA TYR A 83 -5.33 -1.03 11.25
C TYR A 83 -5.82 0.15 12.10
N GLU A 84 -5.02 1.21 12.24
CA GLU A 84 -5.44 2.44 12.94
C GLU A 84 -6.68 3.06 12.28
N ILE A 85 -6.66 3.22 10.94
CA ILE A 85 -7.77 3.83 10.18
C ILE A 85 -9.08 3.05 10.36
N ILE A 86 -9.02 1.72 10.49
CA ILE A 86 -10.22 0.87 10.67
C ILE A 86 -10.52 0.55 12.15
N GLY A 87 -9.84 1.22 13.10
CA GLY A 87 -10.09 1.08 14.54
C GLY A 87 -9.62 -0.25 15.17
N GLU A 88 -8.65 -0.93 14.55
CA GLU A 88 -8.08 -2.20 15.01
C GLU A 88 -6.84 -1.99 15.89
N GLU A 89 -6.98 -1.18 16.93
CA GLU A 89 -5.90 -0.66 17.79
C GLU A 89 -4.98 -1.75 18.34
N THR A 90 -5.53 -2.88 18.82
CA THR A 90 -4.71 -3.98 19.36
C THR A 90 -3.77 -4.58 18.31
N LYS A 91 -4.20 -4.64 17.04
CA LYS A 91 -3.36 -5.12 15.95
C LYS A 91 -2.32 -4.07 15.57
N ALA A 92 -2.72 -2.80 15.46
CA ALA A 92 -1.80 -1.69 15.23
C ALA A 92 -0.67 -1.69 16.27
N ASP A 93 -1.01 -1.69 17.56
CA ASP A 93 -0.05 -1.73 18.68
C ASP A 93 0.88 -2.94 18.63
N THR A 94 0.36 -4.11 18.22
CA THR A 94 1.15 -5.33 18.14
C THR A 94 2.23 -5.19 17.08
N TYR A 95 1.87 -4.79 15.87
CA TYR A 95 2.83 -4.70 14.76
C TYR A 95 3.74 -3.47 14.87
N LEU A 96 3.27 -2.39 15.50
CA LEU A 96 4.12 -1.24 15.82
C LEU A 96 5.28 -1.66 16.73
N LYS A 97 5.01 -2.44 17.79
CA LYS A 97 6.04 -3.01 18.68
C LYS A 97 7.01 -3.95 17.95
N GLU A 98 6.54 -4.71 16.97
CA GLU A 98 7.41 -5.54 16.13
C GLU A 98 8.35 -4.69 15.26
N LEU A 99 7.89 -3.54 14.74
CA LEU A 99 8.73 -2.58 14.02
C LEU A 99 9.73 -1.88 14.96
N GLU A 100 9.32 -1.45 16.15
CA GLU A 100 10.22 -0.90 17.17
C GLU A 100 11.32 -1.90 17.56
N LYS A 101 10.96 -3.19 17.66
CA LYS A 101 11.90 -4.28 17.90
C LYS A 101 12.83 -4.47 16.71
N ALA A 102 12.31 -4.52 15.48
CA ALA A 102 13.09 -4.68 14.26
C ALA A 102 14.13 -3.57 14.08
N GLN A 103 13.79 -2.32 14.43
CA GLN A 103 14.72 -1.18 14.39
C GLN A 103 15.97 -1.40 15.25
N LYS A 104 15.84 -2.19 16.33
CA LYS A 104 16.90 -2.45 17.31
C LYS A 104 17.62 -3.79 17.06
N GLU A 105 16.86 -4.81 16.68
CA GLU A 105 17.29 -6.21 16.79
C GLU A 105 17.40 -6.94 15.44
N ALA A 106 16.83 -6.42 14.34
CA ALA A 106 16.91 -7.08 13.05
C ALA A 106 18.36 -7.19 12.54
N GLN A 107 18.61 -8.13 11.63
CA GLN A 107 19.92 -8.24 10.98
C GLN A 107 20.32 -6.90 10.35
N ASN A 108 21.54 -6.45 10.61
CA ASN A 108 22.09 -5.16 10.15
C ASN A 108 21.33 -3.91 10.64
N ALA A 109 20.49 -4.03 11.68
CA ALA A 109 19.89 -2.89 12.35
C ALA A 109 20.95 -1.99 13.00
N ASN A 110 20.66 -0.69 13.05
CA ASN A 110 21.54 0.32 13.66
C ASN A 110 20.86 1.12 14.79
N GLY A 111 19.62 0.78 15.15
CA GLY A 111 18.84 1.49 16.16
C GLY A 111 18.33 2.87 15.74
N LYS A 112 18.46 3.27 14.48
CA LYS A 112 18.08 4.62 13.97
C LYS A 112 17.09 4.59 12.82
N GLY A 113 16.97 3.47 12.12
CA GLY A 113 16.05 3.27 11.00
C GLY A 113 15.77 1.79 10.82
N LEU A 114 14.77 1.47 10.00
CA LEU A 114 14.44 0.10 9.68
C LEU A 114 15.28 -0.41 8.53
N VAL A 115 15.63 -1.70 8.61
CA VAL A 115 16.05 -2.47 7.44
C VAL A 115 14.83 -2.87 6.60
N ALA A 116 15.01 -3.32 5.35
CA ALA A 116 13.87 -3.69 4.51
C ALA A 116 13.15 -4.96 4.97
N GLY A 117 13.90 -5.92 5.52
CA GLY A 117 13.41 -7.19 6.05
C GLY A 117 14.45 -7.82 6.99
N PRO A 118 14.11 -8.91 7.69
CA PRO A 118 14.95 -9.49 8.74
C PRO A 118 16.17 -10.27 8.21
N HIS A 119 16.19 -10.60 6.92
CA HIS A 119 17.26 -11.34 6.25
C HIS A 119 17.45 -10.87 4.79
N ASP A 120 18.47 -11.39 4.10
CA ASP A 120 18.69 -11.13 2.68
C ASP A 120 17.84 -12.04 1.78
N GLY A 121 17.34 -11.52 0.67
CA GLY A 121 16.70 -12.32 -0.38
C GLY A 121 15.20 -12.52 -0.25
N LEU A 122 14.50 -11.68 0.53
CA LEU A 122 13.02 -11.67 0.60
C LEU A 122 12.45 -11.43 -0.80
N THR A 123 11.67 -12.37 -1.31
CA THR A 123 11.20 -12.29 -2.69
C THR A 123 9.97 -11.41 -2.81
N THR A 124 9.80 -10.83 -3.98
CA THR A 124 8.68 -9.92 -4.24
C THR A 124 7.67 -10.52 -5.20
N GLY A 125 7.93 -11.71 -5.72
CA GLY A 125 7.24 -12.26 -6.90
C GLY A 125 7.51 -11.48 -8.20
N PHE A 126 8.38 -10.47 -8.15
CA PHE A 126 8.99 -9.82 -9.31
C PHE A 126 10.47 -10.24 -9.39
N ASP A 127 11.15 -9.94 -10.50
CA ASP A 127 12.55 -10.34 -10.77
C ASP A 127 13.60 -9.58 -9.90
N TRP A 128 13.24 -9.20 -8.67
CA TRP A 128 14.09 -8.52 -7.70
C TRP A 128 13.66 -8.84 -6.25
N VAL A 129 14.56 -8.58 -5.31
CA VAL A 129 14.41 -8.97 -3.89
C VAL A 129 14.73 -7.81 -2.94
N TYR A 130 14.20 -7.90 -1.71
CA TYR A 130 14.66 -7.07 -0.59
C TYR A 130 15.81 -7.75 0.16
N ASN A 131 16.76 -6.94 0.63
CA ASN A 131 17.89 -7.39 1.42
C ASN A 131 17.85 -6.73 2.80
N ALA A 132 18.45 -7.35 3.82
CA ALA A 132 18.54 -6.84 5.19
C ALA A 132 19.48 -5.64 5.26
N ARG A 133 19.04 -4.51 4.71
CA ARG A 133 19.78 -3.25 4.61
C ARG A 133 18.89 -2.11 5.04
N LEU A 134 19.48 -1.09 5.64
CA LEU A 134 18.78 0.13 6.01
C LEU A 134 17.98 0.67 4.81
N HIS A 135 16.70 0.90 5.03
CA HIS A 135 15.73 1.19 3.99
C HIS A 135 14.97 2.46 4.33
N ILE A 136 15.10 3.48 3.48
CA ILE A 136 14.45 4.77 3.71
C ILE A 136 12.93 4.66 3.62
N GLY A 137 12.42 3.81 2.71
CA GLY A 137 10.97 3.57 2.59
C GLY A 137 10.40 2.94 3.85
N ALA A 138 11.04 1.88 4.37
CA ALA A 138 10.57 1.21 5.59
C ALA A 138 10.61 2.16 6.78
N THR A 139 11.68 2.96 6.88
CA THR A 139 11.84 3.96 7.95
C THR A 139 10.77 5.05 7.86
N ALA A 140 10.46 5.57 6.67
CA ALA A 140 9.46 6.61 6.50
C ALA A 140 8.05 6.10 6.86
N TRP A 141 7.68 4.92 6.38
CA TRP A 141 6.39 4.31 6.70
C TRP A 141 6.24 3.96 8.18
N PHE A 142 7.31 3.52 8.83
CA PHE A 142 7.32 3.33 10.28
C PHE A 142 7.11 4.65 11.04
N ILE A 143 7.70 5.76 10.59
CA ILE A 143 7.44 7.08 11.18
C ILE A 143 5.96 7.48 11.01
N PHE A 144 5.36 7.23 9.85
CA PHE A 144 3.93 7.51 9.66
C PHE A 144 3.04 6.66 10.58
N ALA A 145 3.39 5.38 10.78
CA ALA A 145 2.71 4.50 11.72
C ALA A 145 2.86 5.01 13.17
N GLU A 146 4.08 5.30 13.64
CA GLU A 146 4.33 5.85 14.98
C GLU A 146 3.59 7.16 15.26
N LEU A 147 3.40 7.98 14.23
CA LEU A 147 2.71 9.27 14.33
C LEU A 147 1.19 9.16 14.19
N GLY A 148 0.64 7.98 13.89
CA GLY A 148 -0.76 7.83 13.54
C GLY A 148 -1.15 8.74 12.36
N TYR A 149 -0.35 8.75 11.29
CA TYR A 149 -0.48 9.69 10.19
C TYR A 149 -0.80 9.00 8.86
N ASN A 150 -1.82 9.50 8.17
CA ASN A 150 -2.20 9.05 6.83
C ASN A 150 -1.60 9.99 5.74
N PRO A 151 -0.54 9.56 5.03
CA PRO A 151 0.14 10.41 4.06
C PRO A 151 -0.64 10.67 2.77
N PHE A 152 -1.71 9.92 2.48
CA PHE A 152 -2.51 10.15 1.26
C PHE A 152 -3.39 11.40 1.35
N TRP A 153 -3.76 11.79 2.57
CA TRP A 153 -4.67 12.91 2.81
C TRP A 153 -4.08 14.00 3.69
N ASN A 154 -2.89 13.78 4.26
CA ASN A 154 -2.25 14.70 5.20
C ASN A 154 -3.15 14.95 6.43
N ILE A 155 -3.56 13.85 7.07
CA ILE A 155 -4.47 13.79 8.21
C ILE A 155 -3.97 12.77 9.24
N GLU A 156 -4.50 12.84 10.46
CA GLU A 156 -4.31 11.75 11.43
C GLU A 156 -5.11 10.50 11.01
N THR A 157 -4.66 9.30 11.38
CA THR A 157 -5.37 8.03 11.08
C THR A 157 -6.72 7.93 11.78
N SER A 158 -6.93 8.74 12.83
CA SER A 158 -8.21 8.88 13.53
C SER A 158 -9.21 9.80 12.80
N GLU A 159 -8.74 10.64 11.86
CA GLU A 159 -9.58 11.57 11.12
C GLU A 159 -10.30 10.88 9.97
N PRO A 160 -11.56 11.29 9.66
CA PRO A 160 -12.32 10.68 8.57
C PRO A 160 -11.66 10.97 7.22
N ILE A 161 -11.52 9.91 6.40
CA ILE A 161 -11.04 10.05 5.03
C ILE A 161 -11.99 10.93 4.21
N PRO A 162 -11.50 11.98 3.54
CA PRO A 162 -12.32 12.86 2.72
C PRO A 162 -13.09 12.10 1.63
N SER A 163 -14.39 12.37 1.51
CA SER A 163 -15.16 11.88 0.37
C SER A 163 -14.86 12.72 -0.87
N TYR A 164 -14.26 12.14 -1.90
CA TYR A 164 -14.12 12.80 -3.19
C TYR A 164 -15.30 12.43 -4.10
N GLU A 165 -16.19 13.39 -4.37
CA GLU A 165 -17.09 13.28 -5.53
C GLU A 165 -16.28 13.60 -6.79
N VAL A 166 -15.94 12.57 -7.57
CA VAL A 166 -15.39 12.79 -8.91
C VAL A 166 -16.50 13.42 -9.76
N GLN A 167 -16.43 14.73 -9.97
CA GLN A 167 -17.23 15.37 -10.99
C GLN A 167 -16.82 14.74 -12.34
N PRO A 168 -17.76 14.20 -13.13
CA PRO A 168 -17.41 13.58 -14.40
C PRO A 168 -16.68 14.59 -15.27
N ILE A 169 -15.44 14.27 -15.64
CA ILE A 169 -14.71 15.06 -16.64
C ILE A 169 -15.37 14.75 -17.98
N GLU A 170 -16.17 15.68 -18.51
CA GLU A 170 -16.68 15.58 -19.88
C GLU A 170 -15.50 15.76 -20.85
N PHE A 171 -15.02 14.67 -21.42
CA PHE A 171 -14.11 14.72 -22.55
C PHE A 171 -14.94 14.92 -23.83
N THR A 172 -14.86 16.11 -24.43
CA THR A 172 -15.35 16.32 -25.79
C THR A 172 -14.30 15.83 -26.79
N TYR A 173 -14.69 14.87 -27.63
CA TYR A 173 -13.86 14.46 -28.77
C TYR A 173 -14.18 15.37 -29.94
N THR A 174 -13.25 16.25 -30.33
CA THR A 174 -13.31 16.90 -31.63
C THR A 174 -12.62 16.00 -32.66
N TYR A 175 -13.38 15.60 -33.68
CA TYR A 175 -12.81 14.98 -34.88
C TYR A 175 -12.34 16.09 -35.80
N ASP A 176 -11.03 16.17 -36.04
CA ASP A 176 -10.46 16.98 -37.11
C ASP A 176 -10.41 16.11 -38.38
N GLU A 177 -11.27 16.41 -39.36
CA GLU A 177 -11.34 15.65 -40.62
C GLU A 177 -10.08 15.80 -41.49
N HIS A 178 -9.17 16.74 -41.17
CA HIS A 178 -7.98 17.01 -41.99
C HIS A 178 -6.69 16.37 -41.49
N SER A 179 -6.66 15.89 -40.25
CA SER A 179 -5.54 15.10 -39.74
C SER A 179 -6.07 13.80 -39.20
N ASN A 180 -5.55 12.67 -39.68
CA ASN A 180 -6.01 11.33 -39.31
C ASN A 180 -5.57 10.96 -37.86
N ARG A 181 -5.74 11.87 -36.90
CA ARG A 181 -5.30 11.79 -35.49
C ARG A 181 -6.38 12.35 -34.57
N LYS A 182 -6.79 11.54 -33.57
CA LYS A 182 -7.60 12.02 -32.44
C LYS A 182 -6.69 12.79 -31.47
N ASN A 183 -6.91 14.08 -31.32
CA ASN A 183 -6.25 14.86 -30.27
C ASN A 183 -7.19 14.98 -29.06
N ARG A 184 -6.66 14.71 -27.86
CA ARG A 184 -7.35 14.96 -26.59
C ARG A 184 -6.99 16.37 -26.13
N TYR A 185 -7.99 17.22 -25.92
CA TYR A 185 -7.81 18.52 -25.28
C TYR A 185 -8.64 18.58 -24.01
N TYR A 186 -8.01 19.09 -22.94
CA TYR A 186 -8.68 19.45 -21.69
C TYR A 186 -9.11 20.91 -21.79
N GLN A 187 -10.39 21.19 -21.52
CA GLN A 187 -10.90 22.55 -21.46
C GLN A 187 -11.38 22.79 -20.01
N PRO A 188 -10.64 23.57 -19.20
CA PRO A 188 -11.08 23.86 -17.84
C PRO A 188 -12.30 24.78 -17.86
N ASP A 189 -13.36 24.38 -17.16
CA ASP A 189 -14.50 25.23 -16.84
C ASP A 189 -14.09 26.25 -15.78
N TYR A 190 -13.75 27.46 -16.20
CA TYR A 190 -13.70 28.60 -15.30
C TYR A 190 -15.13 29.06 -15.01
N LYS A 191 -15.75 28.54 -13.95
CA LYS A 191 -16.94 29.19 -13.38
C LYS A 191 -16.47 30.41 -12.58
N SER A 192 -16.72 31.58 -13.14
CA SER A 192 -16.60 32.86 -12.46
C SER A 192 -17.69 33.02 -11.39
N ALA A 193 -17.29 33.01 -10.12
CA ALA A 193 -17.74 33.91 -9.03
C ALA A 193 -17.15 33.43 -7.70
#